data_AF-A0A2S2PWC3-F1
#
_entry.id   AF-A0A2S2PWC3-F1
#
_cell.length_a   1.000
_cell.length_b   1.000
_cell.length_c   1.000
_cell.angle_alpha   90.00
_cell.angle_beta   90.00
_cell.angle_gamma   90.00
#
_symmetry.space_group_name_H-M   'P 1'
#
loop_
_entity.id
_entity.type
_entity.pdbx_description
1 polymer ?
#
loop_
_entity_poly.entity_id
_entity_poly.type
_entity_poly.pdbx_seq_one_letter_code
_entity_poly.pdbx_strand_id
1 'polypeptide(L)'
;VGISEQQQLNDIYETGKNMNFLLNVLGLNVDTKIEKLRENIIKLVNEDGLLIELADKYSRASTMISDAVDQSSALIVRLLIDKYDMFLHFEGLRNYMLFGRGDFYTYIIFKLEPYFGNKRMHNYQLKEIVESARNLTSARNDNDKSFDRFKYKVDWTGEVNWDSFKFEYVIDKPLSQVFGPCCNHYANLFKFLWHLRKADWTAIKMWHRLTYFIKISCNILDLRPVLRNTRALLSNMLGCINDIQNCIFETINDEWKQFRNETSSVTDIKTVTDAHMSFLESITKYTDESTVSLCNFVIWLEKIVEIFADVFECFVNDMQGLSSSNSELKTHTSTLSYSEQDQLINKFMADLGAIKKSYEAELGALLSRLANSGTTIGLGTLAMRIDFNRYYSVTVTNRII
;
A
#
# COMPACT_ATOMS: atom_id res chain seq x y z
N VAL A 1 35.82 10.51 28.99
CA VAL A 1 36.86 10.27 27.98
C VAL A 1 36.35 9.35 26.87
N GLY A 2 35.95 8.10 27.15
CA GLY A 2 35.53 7.14 26.10
C GLY A 2 34.34 7.53 25.19
N ILE A 3 33.39 8.35 25.65
CA ILE A 3 32.25 8.80 24.80
C ILE A 3 32.70 9.84 23.76
N SER A 4 33.70 10.68 24.10
CA SER A 4 34.19 11.73 23.21
C SER A 4 35.07 11.15 22.10
N GLU A 5 35.88 10.15 22.42
CA GLU A 5 36.73 9.44 21.45
C GLU A 5 35.87 8.61 20.48
N GLN A 6 34.82 7.95 20.96
CA GLN A 6 33.89 7.22 20.09
C GLN A 6 33.16 8.13 19.11
N GLN A 7 32.76 9.33 19.55
CA GLN A 7 32.07 10.30 18.70
C GLN A 7 33.01 10.81 17.59
N GLN A 8 34.25 11.19 17.94
CA GLN A 8 35.25 11.62 16.96
C GLN A 8 35.64 10.51 15.97
N LEU A 9 35.75 9.26 16.44
CA LEU A 9 36.03 8.12 15.55
C LEU A 9 34.89 7.91 14.54
N ASN A 10 33.65 8.09 14.97
CA ASN A 10 32.48 8.00 14.10
C ASN A 10 32.44 9.14 13.07
N ASP A 11 32.82 10.36 13.47
CA ASP A 11 32.89 11.51 12.57
C ASP A 11 33.96 11.33 11.48
N ILE A 12 35.12 10.77 11.83
CA ILE A 12 36.18 10.41 10.88
C ILE A 12 35.68 9.30 9.92
N TYR A 13 35.02 8.27 10.45
CA TYR A 13 34.47 7.19 9.64
C TYR A 13 33.40 7.69 8.65
N GLU A 14 32.44 8.49 9.10
CA GLU A 14 31.40 9.07 8.24
C GLU A 14 32.01 10.02 7.21
N THR A 15 33.03 10.82 7.57
CA THR A 15 33.78 11.63 6.59
C THR A 15 34.40 10.76 5.51
N GLY A 16 35.07 9.66 5.88
CA GLY A 16 35.69 8.74 4.93
C GLY A 16 34.68 8.04 4.02
N LYS A 17 33.54 7.62 4.58
CA LYS A 17 32.43 7.01 3.84
C LYS A 17 31.78 8.01 2.87
N ASN A 18 31.53 9.25 3.31
CA ASN A 18 31.01 10.33 2.49
C ASN A 18 31.95 10.68 1.34
N MET A 19 33.25 10.77 1.60
CA MET A 19 34.25 11.00 0.56
C MET A 19 34.33 9.83 -0.43
N ASN A 20 34.29 8.58 0.03
CA ASN A 20 34.27 7.42 -0.84
C ASN A 20 33.00 7.39 -1.71
N PHE A 21 31.84 7.75 -1.14
CA PHE A 21 30.60 7.91 -1.89
C PHE A 21 30.75 8.98 -2.97
N LEU A 22 31.23 10.18 -2.62
CA LEU A 22 31.46 11.27 -3.59
C LEU A 22 32.40 10.83 -4.70
N LEU A 23 33.48 10.10 -4.39
CA LEU A 23 34.42 9.60 -5.39
C LEU A 23 33.79 8.58 -6.34
N ASN A 24 32.98 7.66 -5.81
CA ASN A 24 32.28 6.66 -6.62
C ASN A 24 31.16 7.28 -7.48
N VAL A 25 30.53 8.36 -7.02
CA VAL A 25 29.38 9.01 -7.68
C VAL A 25 29.80 10.07 -8.71
N LEU A 26 30.91 10.76 -8.48
CA LEU A 26 31.35 11.86 -9.34
C LEU A 26 32.38 11.46 -10.38
N GLY A 27 33.14 10.36 -10.19
CA GLY A 27 34.10 9.83 -11.15
C GLY A 27 34.99 10.88 -11.81
N LEU A 28 36.13 11.24 -11.21
CA LEU A 28 37.18 12.16 -11.73
C LEU A 28 36.75 13.55 -12.26
N ASN A 29 35.46 13.89 -12.33
CA ASN A 29 35.00 15.24 -12.59
C ASN A 29 34.90 15.98 -11.26
N VAL A 30 36.04 16.50 -10.85
CA VAL A 30 36.24 17.20 -9.59
C VAL A 30 35.50 18.53 -9.63
N ASP A 31 34.40 18.62 -8.90
CA ASP A 31 33.85 19.92 -8.51
C ASP A 31 34.93 20.65 -7.71
N THR A 32 35.26 21.88 -8.09
CA THR A 32 36.25 22.77 -7.44
C THR A 32 36.08 22.91 -5.91
N LYS A 33 34.91 22.52 -5.37
CA LYS A 33 34.63 22.45 -3.92
C LYS A 33 35.25 21.23 -3.22
N ILE A 34 35.36 20.09 -3.91
CA ILE A 34 35.99 18.88 -3.37
C ILE A 34 37.50 19.04 -3.32
N GLU A 35 38.09 19.73 -4.31
CA GLU A 35 39.51 20.13 -4.28
C GLU A 35 39.79 21.05 -3.09
N LYS A 36 38.92 22.04 -2.82
CA LYS A 36 39.05 22.92 -1.63
C LYS A 36 38.94 22.16 -0.31
N LEU A 37 38.06 21.16 -0.21
CA LEU A 37 37.98 20.29 0.96
C LEU A 37 39.26 19.46 1.14
N ARG A 38 39.80 18.91 0.06
CA ARG A 38 41.09 18.21 0.06
C ARG A 38 42.25 19.14 0.44
N GLU A 39 42.31 20.34 -0.12
CA GLU A 39 43.32 21.36 0.21
C GLU A 39 43.25 21.79 1.68
N ASN A 40 42.06 21.96 2.24
CA ASN A 40 41.89 22.31 3.65
C ASN A 40 42.35 21.17 4.58
N ILE A 41 42.08 19.92 4.23
CA ILE A 41 42.57 18.74 4.97
C ILE A 41 44.09 18.57 4.82
N ILE A 42 44.65 18.85 3.64
CA ILE A 42 46.09 18.78 3.39
C ILE A 42 46.84 19.90 4.13
N LYS A 43 46.28 21.11 4.21
CA LYS A 43 46.84 22.20 5.03
C LYS A 43 46.91 21.84 6.52
N LEU A 44 45.89 21.13 7.02
CA LEU A 44 45.84 20.61 8.39
C LEU A 44 46.98 19.64 8.73
N VAL A 45 47.33 18.74 7.80
CA VAL A 45 48.42 17.77 8.00
C VAL A 45 49.80 18.44 7.99
N ASN A 46 49.92 19.56 7.28
CA ASN A 46 51.20 20.22 7.05
C ASN A 46 51.51 21.35 8.04
N GLU A 47 50.51 22.00 8.64
CA GLU A 47 50.73 23.12 9.58
C GLU A 47 50.94 22.67 11.03
N ASP A 48 50.30 21.58 11.48
CA ASP A 48 50.45 21.06 12.85
C ASP A 48 51.07 19.65 12.84
N GLY A 49 52.40 19.60 12.92
CA GLY A 49 53.13 18.36 13.16
C GLY A 49 52.69 17.70 14.47
N LEU A 50 51.83 16.70 14.35
CA LEU A 50 51.80 15.51 15.22
C LEU A 50 51.73 15.74 16.74
N LEU A 51 50.97 16.74 17.20
CA LEU A 51 50.49 16.85 18.59
C LEU A 51 49.01 17.25 18.59
N ILE A 52 48.18 16.40 17.98
CA ILE A 52 46.73 16.45 18.20
C ILE A 52 46.49 15.76 19.54
N GLU A 53 46.30 16.53 20.61
CA GLU A 53 45.66 16.00 21.81
C GLU A 53 44.21 15.63 21.46
N LEU A 54 44.04 14.42 20.92
CA LEU A 54 42.76 13.78 20.58
C LEU A 54 41.85 13.59 21.81
N ALA A 55 42.33 13.97 23.01
CA ALA A 55 41.60 13.86 24.26
C ALA A 55 40.61 15.02 24.49
N ASP A 56 40.74 16.15 23.77
CA ASP A 56 39.95 17.35 24.06
C ASP A 56 38.81 17.58 23.07
N LYS A 57 37.57 17.58 23.58
CA LYS A 57 36.30 17.72 22.82
C LYS A 57 36.18 19.07 22.09
N TYR A 58 37.00 20.05 22.47
CA TYR A 58 37.05 21.40 21.92
C TYR A 58 38.35 21.70 21.16
N SER A 59 39.15 20.68 20.85
CA SER A 59 40.35 20.85 20.05
C SER A 59 39.98 21.40 18.65
N ARG A 60 40.82 22.31 18.13
CA ARG A 60 40.68 22.89 16.78
C ARG A 60 40.54 21.82 15.68
N ALA A 61 41.16 20.66 15.88
CA ALA A 61 41.02 19.51 15.00
C ALA A 61 39.60 18.90 15.05
N SER A 62 39.01 18.74 16.24
CA SER A 62 37.64 18.20 16.39
C SER A 62 36.59 19.09 15.74
N THR A 63 36.70 20.42 15.88
CA THR A 63 35.76 21.36 15.24
C THR A 63 35.91 21.36 13.73
N MET A 64 37.15 21.30 13.22
CA MET A 64 37.39 21.21 11.77
C MET A 64 36.95 19.87 11.16
N ILE A 65 37.04 18.76 11.91
CA ILE A 65 36.50 17.47 11.47
C ILE A 65 34.97 17.55 11.39
N SER A 66 34.31 18.11 12.42
CA SER A 66 32.85 18.33 12.39
C SER A 66 32.44 19.21 11.20
N ASP A 67 33.16 20.32 10.95
CA ASP A 67 32.90 21.20 9.81
C ASP A 67 33.09 20.47 8.46
N ALA A 68 34.08 19.57 8.37
CA ALA A 68 34.32 18.76 7.18
C ALA A 68 33.22 17.71 6.96
N VAL A 69 32.71 17.09 8.03
CA VAL A 69 31.54 16.20 7.98
C VAL A 69 30.35 16.96 7.43
N ASP A 70 30.02 18.11 8.00
CA ASP A 70 28.84 18.91 7.64
C ASP A 70 28.93 19.45 6.20
N GLN A 71 30.12 19.88 5.77
CA GLN A 71 30.33 20.31 4.39
C GLN A 71 30.22 19.13 3.41
N SER A 72 30.76 17.96 3.78
CA SER A 72 30.70 16.77 2.93
C SER A 72 29.26 16.25 2.79
N SER A 73 28.49 16.21 3.87
CA SER A 73 27.10 15.75 3.89
C SER A 73 26.20 16.72 3.10
N ALA A 74 26.36 18.03 3.30
CA ALA A 74 25.62 19.05 2.55
C ALA A 74 25.89 18.98 1.04
N LEU A 75 27.14 18.71 0.64
CA LEU A 75 27.48 18.52 -0.78
C LEU A 75 26.84 17.25 -1.36
N ILE A 76 26.85 16.15 -0.61
CA ILE A 76 26.21 14.90 -1.04
C ILE A 76 24.71 15.11 -1.23
N VAL A 77 24.03 15.68 -0.25
CA VAL A 77 22.58 15.93 -0.31
C VAL A 77 22.25 16.80 -1.51
N ARG A 78 22.99 17.90 -1.70
CA ARG A 78 22.80 18.78 -2.86
C ARG A 78 23.01 18.05 -4.18
N LEU A 79 24.05 17.23 -4.30
CA LEU A 79 24.28 16.43 -5.51
C LEU A 79 23.14 15.44 -5.77
N LEU A 80 22.61 14.79 -4.73
CA LEU A 80 21.52 13.82 -4.90
C LEU A 80 20.19 14.50 -5.24
N ILE A 81 19.93 15.69 -4.69
CA ILE A 81 18.75 16.49 -5.03
C ILE A 81 18.88 17.05 -6.45
N ASP A 82 19.97 17.75 -6.76
CA ASP A 82 20.12 18.52 -8.00
C ASP A 82 20.43 17.61 -9.21
N LYS A 83 21.29 16.60 -9.06
CA LYS A 83 21.76 15.75 -10.18
C LYS A 83 20.94 14.48 -10.35
N TYR A 84 20.45 13.91 -9.25
CA TYR A 84 19.75 12.62 -9.25
C TYR A 84 18.25 12.74 -8.95
N ASP A 85 17.69 13.95 -8.86
CA ASP A 85 16.26 14.19 -8.65
C ASP A 85 15.68 13.37 -7.48
N MET A 86 16.39 13.29 -6.34
CA MET A 86 15.99 12.41 -5.22
C MET A 86 14.52 12.56 -4.80
N PHE A 87 14.01 13.79 -4.71
CA PHE A 87 12.61 14.05 -4.35
C PHE A 87 11.61 13.53 -5.39
N LEU A 88 11.99 13.49 -6.66
CA LEU A 88 11.18 12.90 -7.71
C LEU A 88 10.99 11.39 -7.49
N HIS A 89 12.02 10.72 -6.99
CA HIS A 89 11.95 9.29 -6.68
C HIS A 89 11.09 9.00 -5.43
N PHE A 90 11.13 9.85 -4.40
CA PHE A 90 10.19 9.74 -3.28
C PHE A 90 8.74 9.92 -3.73
N GLU A 91 8.47 10.89 -4.62
CA GLU A 91 7.14 11.07 -5.20
C GLU A 91 6.73 9.88 -6.07
N GLY A 92 7.63 9.33 -6.89
CA GLY A 92 7.38 8.12 -7.68
C GLY A 92 7.02 6.90 -6.82
N LEU A 93 7.76 6.68 -5.74
CA LEU A 93 7.46 5.62 -4.76
C LEU A 93 6.08 5.82 -4.12
N ARG A 94 5.72 7.05 -3.72
CA ARG A 94 4.39 7.34 -3.18
C ARG A 94 3.28 7.12 -4.23
N ASN A 95 3.47 7.63 -5.44
CA ASN A 95 2.46 7.59 -6.48
C ASN A 95 2.17 6.17 -6.97
N TYR A 96 3.21 5.37 -7.17
CA TYR A 96 3.09 4.02 -7.72
C TYR A 96 3.08 2.93 -6.63
N MET A 97 3.99 2.94 -5.65
CA MET A 97 4.03 1.87 -4.63
C MET A 97 2.99 2.05 -3.51
N LEU A 98 2.58 3.29 -3.20
CA LEU A 98 1.56 3.58 -2.17
C LEU A 98 0.22 4.03 -2.74
N PHE A 99 -0.07 3.71 -4.01
CA PHE A 99 -1.36 4.00 -4.65
C PHE A 99 -1.76 5.49 -4.69
N GLY A 100 -0.79 6.42 -4.64
CA GLY A 100 -1.08 7.85 -4.76
C GLY A 100 -1.81 8.23 -6.06
N ARG A 101 -1.59 7.46 -7.15
CA ARG A 101 -2.36 7.54 -8.41
C ARG A 101 -3.43 6.45 -8.46
N GLY A 102 -4.56 6.65 -7.79
CA GLY A 102 -5.65 5.66 -7.72
C GLY A 102 -6.33 5.39 -9.07
N ASP A 103 -6.47 6.39 -9.93
CA ASP A 103 -7.07 6.29 -11.26
C ASP A 103 -6.23 5.41 -12.21
N PHE A 104 -4.90 5.52 -12.12
CA PHE A 104 -3.95 4.66 -12.83
C PHE A 104 -4.21 3.17 -12.55
N TYR A 105 -4.28 2.78 -11.28
CA TYR A 105 -4.55 1.39 -10.90
C TYR A 105 -5.98 0.95 -11.21
N THR A 106 -6.96 1.85 -11.10
CA THR A 106 -8.34 1.57 -11.54
C THR A 106 -8.39 1.15 -13.00
N TYR A 107 -7.69 1.89 -13.87
CA TYR A 107 -7.63 1.59 -15.29
C TYR A 107 -6.93 0.27 -15.56
N ILE A 108 -5.78 0.01 -14.90
CA ILE A 108 -5.03 -1.23 -15.04
C ILE A 108 -5.92 -2.42 -14.69
N ILE A 109 -6.55 -2.41 -13.52
CA ILE A 109 -7.41 -3.51 -13.04
C ILE A 109 -8.55 -3.76 -14.03
N PHE A 110 -9.22 -2.69 -14.49
CA PHE A 110 -10.30 -2.81 -15.46
C PHE A 110 -9.86 -3.48 -16.77
N LYS A 111 -8.63 -3.20 -17.23
CA LYS A 111 -8.07 -3.81 -18.44
C LYS A 111 -7.51 -5.21 -18.22
N LEU A 112 -7.09 -5.53 -17.00
CA LEU A 112 -6.61 -6.87 -16.64
C LEU A 112 -7.74 -7.86 -16.41
N GLU A 113 -8.93 -7.39 -16.01
CA GLU A 113 -10.06 -8.26 -15.66
C GLU A 113 -10.41 -9.33 -16.73
N PRO A 114 -10.48 -9.01 -18.05
CA PRO A 114 -10.76 -10.02 -19.07
C PRO A 114 -9.69 -11.10 -19.21
N TYR A 115 -8.50 -10.89 -18.64
CA TYR A 115 -7.41 -11.85 -18.63
C TYR A 115 -7.43 -12.78 -17.43
N PHE A 116 -8.19 -12.48 -16.37
CA PHE A 116 -8.27 -13.37 -15.21
C PHE A 116 -8.91 -14.71 -15.57
N GLY A 117 -8.28 -15.81 -15.13
CA GLY A 117 -8.68 -17.18 -15.48
C GLY A 117 -8.17 -17.66 -16.87
N ASN A 118 -7.54 -16.78 -17.66
CA ASN A 118 -6.89 -17.20 -18.90
C ASN A 118 -5.55 -17.89 -18.60
N LYS A 119 -5.21 -18.88 -19.44
CA LYS A 119 -4.00 -19.70 -19.25
C LYS A 119 -2.69 -18.91 -19.42
N ARG A 120 -2.67 -17.80 -20.18
CA ARG A 120 -1.46 -17.01 -20.50
C ARG A 120 -1.79 -15.55 -20.81
N MET A 121 -0.99 -14.61 -20.29
CA MET A 121 -1.02 -13.18 -20.64
C MET A 121 0.41 -12.64 -20.77
N HIS A 122 0.83 -12.23 -21.98
CA HIS A 122 2.22 -11.85 -22.28
C HIS A 122 2.67 -10.50 -21.67
N ASN A 123 3.97 -10.34 -21.37
CA ASN A 123 4.53 -9.11 -20.78
C ASN A 123 4.31 -7.88 -21.69
N TYR A 124 4.29 -8.08 -23.01
CA TYR A 124 3.99 -6.99 -23.95
C TYR A 124 2.56 -6.47 -23.80
N GLN A 125 1.59 -7.34 -23.47
CA GLN A 125 0.20 -6.93 -23.24
C GLN A 125 0.09 -6.13 -21.94
N LEU A 126 0.81 -6.54 -20.89
CA LEU A 126 0.87 -5.75 -19.65
C LEU A 126 1.52 -4.39 -19.92
N LYS A 127 2.56 -4.35 -20.75
CA LYS A 127 3.20 -3.10 -21.18
C LYS A 127 2.23 -2.17 -21.89
N GLU A 128 1.48 -2.67 -22.88
CA GLU A 128 0.47 -1.88 -23.59
C GLU A 128 -0.61 -1.33 -22.65
N ILE A 129 -1.07 -2.15 -21.68
CA ILE A 129 -2.06 -1.72 -20.68
C ILE A 129 -1.49 -0.61 -19.80
N VAL A 130 -0.26 -0.76 -19.31
CA VAL A 130 0.38 0.22 -18.41
C VAL A 130 0.72 1.52 -19.14
N GLU A 131 1.17 1.46 -20.39
CA GLU A 131 1.37 2.65 -21.23
C GLU A 131 0.05 3.36 -21.54
N SER A 132 -1.01 2.61 -21.84
CA SER A 132 -2.36 3.16 -22.02
C SER A 132 -2.88 3.80 -20.72
N ALA A 133 -2.65 3.15 -19.58
CA ALA A 133 -3.02 3.67 -18.26
C ALA A 133 -2.33 5.01 -18.00
N ARG A 134 -1.02 5.11 -18.28
CA ARG A 134 -0.28 6.37 -18.15
C ARG A 134 -0.90 7.48 -19.01
N ASN A 135 -1.23 7.19 -20.26
CA ASN A 135 -1.73 8.21 -21.20
C ASN A 135 -3.16 8.68 -20.91
N LEU A 136 -4.00 7.81 -20.34
CA LEU A 136 -5.42 8.06 -20.15
C LEU A 136 -5.79 8.51 -18.72
N THR A 137 -4.83 8.57 -17.80
CA THR A 137 -5.06 8.90 -16.39
C THR A 137 -4.22 10.11 -15.95
N SER A 138 -4.40 10.53 -14.70
CA SER A 138 -3.62 11.61 -14.08
C SER A 138 -2.12 11.35 -14.04
N ALA A 139 -1.69 10.09 -14.20
CA ALA A 139 -0.29 9.69 -14.34
C ALA A 139 0.39 10.28 -15.58
N ARG A 140 -0.37 10.80 -16.57
CA ARG A 140 0.18 11.54 -17.70
C ARG A 140 0.96 12.79 -17.28
N ASN A 141 0.58 13.38 -16.15
CA ASN A 141 1.20 14.60 -15.62
C ASN A 141 2.45 14.31 -14.77
N ASP A 142 2.74 13.04 -14.47
CA ASP A 142 3.95 12.65 -13.75
C ASP A 142 5.19 12.79 -14.64
N ASN A 143 6.35 13.01 -14.02
CA ASN A 143 7.60 13.11 -14.76
C ASN A 143 7.98 11.75 -15.37
N ASP A 144 8.34 11.75 -16.64
CA ASP A 144 8.79 10.58 -17.40
C ASP A 144 9.90 9.80 -16.68
N LYS A 145 10.87 10.50 -16.09
CA LYS A 145 11.97 9.88 -15.35
C LYS A 145 11.48 9.02 -14.18
N SER A 146 10.36 9.39 -13.56
CA SER A 146 9.79 8.65 -12.43
C SER A 146 9.09 7.38 -12.90
N PHE A 147 8.38 7.45 -14.03
CA PHE A 147 7.67 6.31 -14.60
C PHE A 147 8.60 5.29 -15.24
N ASP A 148 9.71 5.71 -15.85
CA ASP A 148 10.67 4.79 -16.48
C ASP A 148 11.30 3.80 -15.47
N ARG A 149 11.30 4.18 -14.19
CA ARG A 149 11.72 3.36 -13.05
C ARG A 149 10.67 2.37 -12.57
N PHE A 150 9.41 2.60 -12.89
CA PHE A 150 8.32 1.69 -12.57
C PHE A 150 8.39 0.47 -13.50
N LYS A 151 8.78 -0.67 -12.95
CA LYS A 151 8.86 -1.95 -13.64
C LYS A 151 7.68 -2.82 -13.24
N TYR A 152 7.25 -3.63 -14.19
CA TYR A 152 6.13 -4.54 -14.02
C TYR A 152 6.41 -5.84 -14.76
N LYS A 153 5.92 -6.94 -14.21
CA LYS A 153 6.12 -8.28 -14.76
C LYS A 153 4.90 -9.15 -14.45
N VAL A 154 4.53 -9.98 -15.42
CA VAL A 154 3.60 -11.09 -15.21
C VAL A 154 4.40 -12.36 -14.90
N ASP A 155 4.03 -13.05 -13.83
CA ASP A 155 4.48 -14.41 -13.54
C ASP A 155 3.60 -15.43 -14.27
N TRP A 156 4.21 -16.42 -14.93
CA TRP A 156 3.52 -17.36 -15.83
C TRP A 156 3.08 -18.65 -15.14
N THR A 157 3.29 -18.74 -13.83
CA THR A 157 3.11 -19.98 -13.09
C THR A 157 1.63 -20.23 -12.81
N GLY A 158 0.90 -20.66 -13.84
CA GLY A 158 -0.51 -21.05 -13.74
C GLY A 158 -1.47 -20.13 -14.47
N GLU A 159 -2.71 -20.11 -14.01
CA GLU A 159 -3.76 -19.22 -14.51
C GLU A 159 -3.50 -17.79 -14.04
N VAL A 160 -3.75 -16.83 -14.94
CA VAL A 160 -3.55 -15.42 -14.64
C VAL A 160 -4.56 -15.01 -13.56
N ASN A 161 -4.03 -14.55 -12.44
CA ASN A 161 -4.79 -14.08 -11.28
C ASN A 161 -4.19 -12.79 -10.73
N TRP A 162 -4.81 -12.21 -9.70
CA TRP A 162 -4.35 -10.98 -9.07
C TRP A 162 -2.90 -11.06 -8.54
N ASP A 163 -2.45 -12.24 -8.11
CA ASP A 163 -1.11 -12.46 -7.57
C ASP A 163 -0.04 -12.67 -8.65
N SER A 164 -0.45 -12.83 -9.92
CA SER A 164 0.45 -13.01 -11.06
C SER A 164 1.19 -11.71 -11.43
N PHE A 165 0.71 -10.55 -10.97
CA PHE A 165 1.25 -9.24 -11.34
C PHE A 165 2.23 -8.75 -10.28
N LYS A 166 3.45 -8.46 -10.70
CA LYS A 166 4.50 -7.88 -9.85
C LYS A 166 4.79 -6.48 -10.34
N PHE A 167 4.69 -5.51 -9.44
CA PHE A 167 5.04 -4.11 -9.66
C PHE A 167 6.21 -3.74 -8.75
N GLU A 168 7.21 -3.08 -9.30
CA GLU A 168 8.45 -2.73 -8.60
C GLU A 168 8.92 -1.35 -9.04
N TYR A 169 9.42 -0.55 -8.10
CA TYR A 169 10.04 0.73 -8.39
C TYR A 169 11.56 0.59 -8.29
N VAL A 170 12.26 0.54 -9.42
CA VAL A 170 13.70 0.26 -9.48
C VAL A 170 14.49 1.55 -9.39
N ILE A 171 15.36 1.65 -8.38
CA ILE A 171 16.21 2.82 -8.13
C ILE A 171 17.66 2.46 -8.47
N ASP A 172 18.26 3.21 -9.39
CA ASP A 172 19.65 3.02 -9.78
C ASP A 172 20.64 3.54 -8.73
N LYS A 173 21.89 3.08 -8.82
CA LYS A 173 22.99 3.71 -8.11
C LYS A 173 23.15 5.17 -8.59
N PRO A 174 23.37 6.12 -7.68
CA PRO A 174 23.77 5.93 -6.28
C PRO A 174 22.62 5.96 -5.26
N LEU A 175 21.41 6.33 -5.67
CA LEU A 175 20.26 6.45 -4.79
C LEU A 175 19.89 5.11 -4.14
N SER A 176 20.17 3.98 -4.79
CA SER A 176 19.92 2.64 -4.23
C SER A 176 20.54 2.44 -2.83
N GLN A 177 21.63 3.15 -2.49
CA GLN A 177 22.24 3.05 -1.16
C GLN A 177 21.41 3.76 -0.08
N VAL A 178 20.67 4.81 -0.45
CA VAL A 178 19.76 5.54 0.44
C VAL A 178 18.44 4.78 0.59
N PHE A 179 17.90 4.28 -0.51
CA PHE A 179 16.58 3.62 -0.55
C PHE A 179 16.60 2.12 -0.24
N GLY A 180 17.77 1.49 -0.20
CA GLY A 180 17.92 0.05 -0.01
C GLY A 180 17.15 -0.52 1.20
N PRO A 181 17.30 0.04 2.41
CA PRO A 181 16.59 -0.42 3.61
C PRO A 181 15.05 -0.33 3.48
N CYS A 182 14.56 0.63 2.71
CA CYS A 182 13.15 0.97 2.60
C CYS A 182 12.37 0.06 1.62
N CYS A 183 13.05 -0.62 0.71
CA CYS A 183 12.41 -1.37 -0.38
C CYS A 183 11.46 -2.46 0.12
N ASN A 184 11.82 -3.14 1.21
CA ASN A 184 11.00 -4.20 1.80
C ASN A 184 9.69 -3.64 2.40
N HIS A 185 9.74 -2.47 3.02
CA HIS A 185 8.56 -1.79 3.56
C HIS A 185 7.58 -1.44 2.45
N TYR A 186 8.07 -0.85 1.35
CA TYR A 186 7.22 -0.55 0.18
C TYR A 186 6.61 -1.80 -0.43
N ALA A 187 7.36 -2.90 -0.54
CA ALA A 187 6.84 -4.14 -1.09
C ALA A 187 5.71 -4.73 -0.21
N ASN A 188 5.86 -4.68 1.11
CA ASN A 188 4.85 -5.17 2.05
C ASN A 188 3.60 -4.28 2.04
N LEU A 189 3.78 -2.96 2.08
CA LEU A 189 2.68 -1.99 1.99
C LEU A 189 1.94 -2.11 0.66
N PHE A 190 2.66 -2.29 -0.46
CA PHE A 190 2.05 -2.50 -1.77
C PHE A 190 1.19 -3.76 -1.78
N LYS A 191 1.69 -4.90 -1.27
CA LYS A 191 0.91 -6.14 -1.19
C LYS A 191 -0.37 -5.94 -0.39
N PHE A 192 -0.27 -5.30 0.76
CA PHE A 192 -1.42 -4.99 1.59
C PHE A 192 -2.46 -4.12 0.86
N LEU A 193 -2.03 -3.03 0.21
CA LEU A 193 -2.89 -2.18 -0.60
C LEU A 193 -3.48 -2.91 -1.82
N TRP A 194 -2.73 -3.83 -2.42
CA TRP A 194 -3.17 -4.66 -3.54
C TRP A 194 -4.32 -5.59 -3.14
N HIS A 195 -4.21 -6.27 -2.00
CA HIS A 195 -5.29 -7.09 -1.42
C HIS A 195 -6.53 -6.26 -1.11
N LEU A 196 -6.34 -5.09 -0.48
CA LEU A 196 -7.44 -4.16 -0.19
C LEU A 196 -8.14 -3.69 -1.47
N ARG A 197 -7.36 -3.44 -2.53
CA ARG A 197 -7.90 -3.04 -3.83
C ARG A 197 -8.66 -4.17 -4.53
N LYS A 198 -8.19 -5.41 -4.43
CA LYS A 198 -8.90 -6.59 -4.95
C LYS A 198 -10.26 -6.75 -4.27
N ALA A 199 -10.30 -6.64 -2.94
CA ALA A 199 -11.55 -6.73 -2.17
C ALA A 199 -12.57 -5.66 -2.61
N ASP A 200 -12.11 -4.41 -2.74
CA ASP A 200 -12.91 -3.29 -3.23
C ASP A 200 -13.48 -3.53 -4.64
N TRP A 201 -12.62 -3.90 -5.60
CA TRP A 201 -13.05 -4.16 -6.97
C TRP A 201 -14.10 -5.28 -7.05
N THR A 202 -13.88 -6.37 -6.32
CA THR A 202 -14.79 -7.52 -6.29
C THR A 202 -16.14 -7.12 -5.69
N ALA A 203 -16.14 -6.35 -4.60
CA ALA A 203 -17.36 -5.86 -3.97
C ALA A 203 -18.15 -4.89 -4.87
N ILE A 204 -17.47 -3.97 -5.57
CA ILE A 204 -18.10 -3.04 -6.53
C ILE A 204 -18.72 -3.80 -7.70
N LYS A 205 -18.01 -4.79 -8.26
CA LYS A 205 -18.53 -5.64 -9.33
C LYS A 205 -19.80 -6.38 -8.88
N MET A 206 -19.75 -6.97 -7.69
CA MET A 206 -20.89 -7.63 -7.09
C MET A 206 -22.07 -6.66 -6.90
N TRP A 207 -21.80 -5.41 -6.51
CA TRP A 207 -22.84 -4.39 -6.33
C TRP A 207 -23.55 -4.06 -7.64
N HIS A 208 -22.79 -3.91 -8.73
CA HIS A 208 -23.37 -3.70 -10.07
C HIS A 208 -24.21 -4.90 -10.50
N ARG A 209 -23.69 -6.12 -10.31
CA ARG A 209 -24.41 -7.36 -10.61
C ARG A 209 -25.72 -7.49 -9.83
N LEU A 210 -25.67 -7.25 -8.52
CA LEU A 210 -26.82 -7.30 -7.64
C LEU A 210 -27.86 -6.26 -8.03
N THR A 211 -27.42 -5.03 -8.31
CA THR A 211 -28.31 -3.95 -8.76
C THR A 211 -29.01 -4.31 -10.07
N TYR A 212 -28.29 -4.91 -11.02
CA TYR A 212 -28.86 -5.39 -12.27
C TYR A 212 -29.86 -6.52 -12.04
N PHE A 213 -29.52 -7.51 -11.21
CA PHE A 213 -30.41 -8.64 -10.90
C PHE A 213 -31.68 -8.20 -10.18
N ILE A 214 -31.59 -7.24 -9.25
CA ILE A 214 -32.76 -6.64 -8.58
C ILE A 214 -33.71 -6.02 -9.61
N LYS A 215 -33.18 -5.27 -10.60
CA LYS A 215 -33.99 -4.63 -11.65
C LYS A 215 -34.75 -5.65 -12.51
N ILE A 216 -34.11 -6.77 -12.86
CA ILE A 216 -34.76 -7.83 -13.66
C ILE A 216 -35.78 -8.61 -12.82
N SER A 217 -35.46 -8.86 -11.56
CA SER A 217 -36.26 -9.72 -10.67
C SER A 217 -37.35 -8.95 -9.91
N CYS A 218 -37.60 -7.68 -10.23
CA CYS A 218 -38.55 -6.81 -9.52
C CYS A 218 -39.98 -7.39 -9.40
N ASN A 219 -40.38 -8.23 -10.35
CA ASN A 219 -41.73 -8.81 -10.42
C ASN A 219 -41.91 -10.04 -9.52
N ILE A 220 -40.83 -10.61 -8.98
CA ILE A 220 -40.88 -11.79 -8.10
C ILE A 220 -40.89 -11.28 -6.64
N LEU A 221 -42.08 -11.30 -6.02
CA LEU A 221 -42.30 -10.74 -4.68
C LEU A 221 -41.46 -11.45 -3.61
N ASP A 222 -41.31 -12.78 -3.71
CA ASP A 222 -40.65 -13.61 -2.71
C ASP A 222 -39.12 -13.39 -2.64
N LEU A 223 -38.51 -12.87 -3.72
CA LEU A 223 -37.08 -12.55 -3.77
C LEU A 223 -36.72 -11.22 -3.15
N ARG A 224 -37.68 -10.30 -3.01
CA ARG A 224 -37.43 -8.94 -2.47
C ARG A 224 -36.75 -8.94 -1.10
N PRO A 225 -37.22 -9.68 -0.08
CA PRO A 225 -36.58 -9.67 1.24
C PRO A 225 -35.15 -10.23 1.18
N VAL A 226 -34.93 -11.29 0.40
CA VAL A 226 -33.63 -11.95 0.22
C VAL A 226 -32.62 -11.00 -0.40
N LEU A 227 -33.00 -10.34 -1.50
CA LEU A 227 -32.15 -9.38 -2.20
C LEU A 227 -31.89 -8.13 -1.36
N ARG A 228 -32.86 -7.69 -0.56
CA ARG A 228 -32.65 -6.59 0.38
C ARG A 228 -31.60 -6.94 1.42
N ASN A 229 -31.67 -8.14 2.00
CA ASN A 229 -30.69 -8.60 3.00
C ASN A 229 -29.30 -8.77 2.38
N THR A 230 -29.22 -9.30 1.16
CA THR A 230 -27.98 -9.43 0.37
C THR A 230 -27.35 -8.05 0.13
N ARG A 231 -28.16 -7.08 -0.31
CA ARG A 231 -27.71 -5.71 -0.54
C ARG A 231 -27.23 -5.02 0.73
N ALA A 232 -27.91 -5.24 1.85
CA ALA A 232 -27.50 -4.70 3.15
C ALA A 232 -26.14 -5.26 3.58
N LEU A 233 -25.93 -6.59 3.46
CA LEU A 233 -24.64 -7.20 3.78
C LEU A 233 -23.51 -6.67 2.90
N LEU A 234 -23.73 -6.59 1.59
CA LEU A 234 -22.75 -6.05 0.65
C LEU A 234 -22.43 -4.58 0.93
N SER A 235 -23.45 -3.78 1.25
CA SER A 235 -23.27 -2.38 1.63
C SER A 235 -22.42 -2.23 2.89
N ASN A 236 -22.58 -3.13 3.86
CA ASN A 236 -21.79 -3.12 5.09
C ASN A 236 -20.32 -3.48 4.80
N MET A 237 -20.07 -4.50 3.96
CA MET A 237 -18.72 -4.87 3.54
C MET A 237 -18.04 -3.74 2.76
N LEU A 238 -18.75 -3.12 1.80
CA LEU A 238 -18.26 -1.95 1.05
C LEU A 238 -17.94 -0.77 1.96
N GLY A 239 -18.81 -0.48 2.94
CA GLY A 239 -18.56 0.56 3.94
C GLY A 239 -17.26 0.30 4.69
N CYS A 240 -17.08 -0.92 5.20
CA CYS A 240 -15.86 -1.31 5.91
C CYS A 240 -14.60 -1.18 5.04
N ILE A 241 -14.64 -1.65 3.79
CA ILE A 241 -13.51 -1.53 2.85
C ILE A 241 -13.16 -0.05 2.63
N ASN A 242 -14.16 0.80 2.37
CA ASN A 242 -13.97 2.23 2.16
C ASN A 242 -13.40 2.92 3.42
N ASP A 243 -13.89 2.58 4.60
CA ASP A 243 -13.40 3.15 5.87
C ASP A 243 -11.93 2.79 6.11
N ILE A 244 -11.55 1.54 5.85
CA ILE A 244 -10.16 1.08 5.93
C ILE A 244 -9.30 1.85 4.92
N GLN A 245 -9.70 1.89 3.65
CA GLN A 245 -8.98 2.62 2.59
C GLN A 245 -8.77 4.09 2.97
N ASN A 246 -9.83 4.78 3.36
CA ASN A 246 -9.78 6.20 3.72
C ASN A 246 -8.82 6.43 4.90
N CYS A 247 -8.86 5.58 5.92
CA CYS A 247 -7.98 5.75 7.08
C CYS A 247 -6.49 5.54 6.74
N ILE A 248 -6.18 4.56 5.90
CA ILE A 248 -4.81 4.30 5.43
C ILE A 248 -4.32 5.48 4.57
N PHE A 249 -5.12 5.94 3.61
CA PHE A 249 -4.73 7.06 2.75
C PHE A 249 -4.61 8.37 3.51
N GLU A 250 -5.44 8.63 4.52
CA GLU A 250 -5.27 9.75 5.44
C GLU A 250 -3.94 9.67 6.18
N THR A 251 -3.62 8.50 6.75
CA THR A 251 -2.36 8.28 7.48
C THR A 251 -1.15 8.47 6.56
N ILE A 252 -1.17 7.88 5.37
CA ILE A 252 -0.10 8.09 4.36
C ILE A 252 0.05 9.57 4.02
N ASN A 253 -1.06 10.30 3.87
CA ASN A 253 -1.01 11.72 3.51
C ASN A 253 -0.49 12.60 4.66
N ASP A 254 -0.83 12.30 5.91
CA ASP A 254 -0.39 13.07 7.06
C ASP A 254 1.10 12.81 7.39
N GLU A 255 1.52 11.55 7.39
CA GLU A 255 2.94 11.17 7.53
C GLU A 255 3.77 11.75 6.38
N TRP A 256 3.23 11.80 5.15
CA TRP A 256 3.92 12.41 4.02
C TRP A 256 4.12 13.92 4.18
N LYS A 257 3.14 14.64 4.73
CA LYS A 257 3.27 16.07 5.04
C LYS A 257 4.36 16.29 6.07
N GLN A 258 4.41 15.45 7.11
CA GLN A 258 5.46 15.51 8.12
C GLN A 258 6.85 15.29 7.50
N PHE A 259 7.01 14.22 6.71
CA PHE A 259 8.23 13.94 5.99
C PHE A 259 8.68 15.10 5.09
N ARG A 260 7.74 15.73 4.35
CA ARG A 260 8.04 16.89 3.50
C ARG A 260 8.47 18.11 4.28
N ASN A 261 7.87 18.35 5.45
CA ASN A 261 8.25 19.46 6.31
C ASN A 261 9.65 19.24 6.90
N GLU A 262 9.94 18.04 7.37
CA GLU A 262 11.25 17.67 7.93
C GLU A 262 12.35 17.72 6.86
N THR A 263 12.09 17.24 5.64
CA THR A 263 13.11 17.23 4.57
C THR A 263 13.31 18.58 3.88
N SER A 264 12.40 19.54 4.05
CA SER A 264 12.51 20.87 3.40
C SER A 264 13.63 21.75 3.97
N SER A 265 14.10 21.48 5.19
CA SER A 265 15.07 22.31 5.93
C SER A 265 16.41 21.61 6.20
N VAL A 266 16.61 20.41 5.68
CA VAL A 266 17.70 19.51 6.10
C VAL A 266 18.91 19.58 5.18
N THR A 267 20.10 19.63 5.79
CA THR A 267 21.41 19.59 5.12
C THR A 267 22.09 18.21 5.15
N ASP A 268 21.57 17.25 5.93
CA ASP A 268 22.19 15.93 6.14
C ASP A 268 21.37 14.78 5.54
N ILE A 269 22.06 13.85 4.87
CA ILE A 269 21.46 12.69 4.22
C ILE A 269 20.92 11.68 5.23
N LYS A 270 21.55 11.60 6.40
CA LYS A 270 21.10 10.70 7.46
C LYS A 270 19.72 11.12 7.96
N THR A 271 19.52 12.42 8.20
CA THR A 271 18.20 12.94 8.59
C THR A 271 17.14 12.67 7.54
N VAL A 272 17.45 12.78 6.23
CA VAL A 272 16.49 12.42 5.16
C VAL A 272 16.13 10.92 5.20
N THR A 273 17.13 10.06 5.41
CA THR A 273 16.95 8.60 5.47
C THR A 273 16.16 8.19 6.71
N ASP A 274 16.48 8.78 7.86
CA ASP A 274 15.82 8.52 9.14
C ASP A 274 14.36 9.01 9.11
N ALA A 275 14.10 10.20 8.56
CA ALA A 275 12.74 10.72 8.37
C ALA A 275 11.92 9.84 7.43
N HIS A 276 12.54 9.34 6.35
CA HIS A 276 11.87 8.43 5.41
C HIS A 276 11.58 7.04 6.02
N MET A 277 12.50 6.50 6.81
CA MET A 277 12.27 5.27 7.58
C MET A 277 11.16 5.47 8.61
N SER A 278 11.16 6.59 9.34
CA SER A 278 10.08 6.93 10.28
C SER A 278 8.73 7.00 9.58
N PHE A 279 8.65 7.65 8.42
CA PHE A 279 7.44 7.69 7.58
C PHE A 279 6.93 6.27 7.24
N LEU A 280 7.82 5.38 6.82
CA LEU A 280 7.46 4.00 6.46
C LEU A 280 7.10 3.15 7.67
N GLU A 281 7.80 3.29 8.78
CA GLU A 281 7.55 2.59 10.02
C GLU A 281 6.20 3.00 10.63
N SER A 282 5.85 4.30 10.61
CA SER A 282 4.53 4.78 11.03
C SER A 282 3.40 4.10 10.26
N ILE A 283 3.52 4.00 8.94
CA ILE A 283 2.51 3.35 8.08
C ILE A 283 2.53 1.83 8.31
N THR A 284 3.71 1.21 8.38
CA THR A 284 3.85 -0.24 8.56
C THR A 284 3.26 -0.68 9.90
N LYS A 285 3.51 0.09 10.97
CA LYS A 285 2.95 -0.13 12.32
C LYS A 285 1.44 -0.22 12.28
N TYR A 286 0.79 0.66 11.51
CA TYR A 286 -0.66 0.64 11.32
C TYR A 286 -1.16 -0.64 10.65
N THR A 287 -0.37 -1.21 9.72
CA THR A 287 -0.76 -2.40 8.96
C THR A 287 -0.43 -3.74 9.63
N ASP A 288 0.71 -3.82 10.33
CA ASP A 288 1.37 -5.09 10.68
C ASP A 288 1.73 -5.26 12.16
N GLU A 289 1.31 -4.36 13.06
CA GLU A 289 1.52 -4.61 14.49
C GLU A 289 0.90 -5.97 14.89
N SER A 290 1.73 -6.84 15.47
CA SER A 290 1.43 -8.26 15.77
C SER A 290 0.17 -8.46 16.63
N THR A 291 -0.30 -7.42 17.30
CA THR A 291 -1.52 -7.41 18.12
C THR A 291 -2.79 -7.07 17.31
N VAL A 292 -2.69 -6.33 16.21
CA VAL A 292 -3.80 -5.80 15.38
C VAL A 292 -3.46 -5.98 13.89
N SER A 293 -3.18 -7.20 13.44
CA SER A 293 -2.86 -7.43 12.03
C SER A 293 -4.09 -7.18 11.13
N LEU A 294 -4.23 -5.92 10.73
CA LEU A 294 -5.20 -5.43 9.78
C LEU A 294 -4.92 -6.04 8.40
N CYS A 295 -3.66 -6.35 8.09
CA CYS A 295 -3.26 -7.20 6.97
C CYS A 295 -4.03 -8.53 6.92
N ASN A 296 -4.03 -9.29 8.03
CA ASN A 296 -4.72 -10.57 8.08
C ASN A 296 -6.24 -10.40 7.92
N PHE A 297 -6.80 -9.35 8.51
CA PHE A 297 -8.22 -9.03 8.34
C PHE A 297 -8.56 -8.68 6.89
N VAL A 298 -7.74 -7.88 6.20
CA VAL A 298 -7.97 -7.52 4.80
C VAL A 298 -7.86 -8.75 3.88
N ILE A 299 -6.89 -9.63 4.10
CA ILE A 299 -6.78 -10.90 3.36
C ILE A 299 -8.01 -11.78 3.61
N TRP A 300 -8.50 -11.82 4.84
CA TRP A 300 -9.73 -12.54 5.16
C TRP A 300 -10.97 -11.89 4.51
N LEU A 301 -11.04 -10.55 4.53
CA LEU A 301 -12.12 -9.76 3.95
C LEU A 301 -12.18 -9.92 2.43
N GLU A 302 -11.02 -9.97 1.77
CA GLU A 302 -10.91 -10.31 0.36
C GLU A 302 -11.55 -11.66 0.07
N LYS A 303 -11.19 -12.70 0.83
CA LYS A 303 -11.70 -14.06 0.64
C LYS A 303 -13.21 -14.16 0.90
N ILE A 304 -13.72 -13.53 1.95
CA ILE A 304 -15.17 -13.60 2.25
C ILE A 304 -16.00 -12.86 1.19
N VAL A 305 -15.48 -11.77 0.63
CA VAL A 305 -16.14 -11.05 -0.48
C VAL A 305 -16.11 -11.89 -1.75
N GLU A 306 -15.01 -12.58 -2.03
CA GLU A 306 -14.89 -13.52 -3.16
C GLU A 306 -15.89 -14.68 -3.04
N ILE A 307 -15.93 -15.35 -1.86
CA ILE A 307 -16.92 -16.39 -1.56
C ILE A 307 -18.35 -15.87 -1.72
N PHE A 308 -18.62 -14.65 -1.23
CA PHE A 308 -19.94 -14.05 -1.32
C PHE A 308 -20.35 -13.76 -2.77
N ALA A 309 -19.41 -13.28 -3.59
CA ALA A 309 -19.64 -13.06 -5.02
C ALA A 309 -19.94 -14.38 -5.74
N ASP A 310 -19.19 -15.45 -5.46
CA ASP A 310 -19.38 -16.77 -6.06
C ASP A 310 -20.74 -17.39 -5.69
N VAL A 311 -21.10 -17.36 -4.40
CA VAL A 311 -22.41 -17.84 -3.92
C VAL A 311 -23.54 -17.06 -4.58
N PHE A 312 -23.38 -15.74 -4.73
CA PHE A 312 -24.37 -14.91 -5.39
C PHE A 312 -24.48 -15.20 -6.90
N GLU A 313 -23.37 -15.38 -7.61
CA GLU A 313 -23.40 -15.73 -9.04
C GLU A 313 -24.02 -17.12 -9.26
N CYS A 314 -23.71 -18.11 -8.41
CA CYS A 314 -24.36 -19.43 -8.46
C CYS A 314 -25.88 -19.29 -8.30
N PHE A 315 -26.34 -18.54 -7.30
CA PHE A 315 -27.76 -18.28 -7.09
C PHE A 315 -28.42 -17.60 -8.29
N VAL A 316 -27.77 -16.59 -8.89
CA VAL A 316 -28.33 -15.91 -10.05
C VAL A 316 -28.42 -16.84 -11.26
N ASN A 317 -27.39 -17.65 -11.51
CA ASN A 317 -27.37 -18.61 -12.61
C ASN A 317 -28.47 -19.68 -12.46
N ASP A 318 -28.65 -20.23 -11.25
CA ASP A 318 -29.70 -21.21 -10.95
C ASP A 318 -31.11 -20.60 -11.18
N MET A 319 -31.33 -19.38 -10.72
CA MET A 319 -32.60 -18.67 -10.89
C MET A 319 -32.90 -18.33 -12.36
N GLN A 320 -31.87 -17.94 -13.13
CA GLN A 320 -32.02 -17.69 -14.57
C GLN A 320 -32.25 -18.98 -15.36
N GLY A 321 -31.61 -20.08 -14.97
CA GLY A 321 -31.82 -21.42 -15.53
C GLY A 321 -33.28 -21.88 -15.39
N LEU A 322 -33.87 -21.71 -14.20
CA LEU A 322 -35.29 -22.02 -13.97
C LEU A 322 -36.23 -21.18 -14.84
N SER A 323 -35.93 -19.89 -15.06
CA SER A 323 -36.74 -19.04 -15.94
C SER A 323 -36.69 -19.48 -17.40
N SER A 324 -35.55 -20.01 -17.84
CA SER A 324 -35.33 -20.47 -19.20
C SER A 324 -36.07 -21.77 -19.47
N SER A 325 -35.98 -22.75 -18.56
CA SER A 325 -36.70 -24.03 -18.64
C SER A 325 -38.22 -23.88 -18.59
N ASN A 326 -38.74 -22.89 -17.84
CA ASN A 326 -40.17 -22.60 -17.77
C ASN A 326 -40.76 -22.00 -19.05
N SER A 327 -39.92 -21.51 -19.98
CA SER A 327 -40.40 -21.00 -21.28
C SER A 327 -40.77 -22.11 -22.27
N GLU A 328 -40.21 -23.31 -22.11
CA GLU A 328 -40.42 -24.47 -23.00
C GLU A 328 -41.56 -25.40 -22.53
N LEU A 329 -41.89 -25.42 -21.24
CA LEU A 329 -42.86 -26.34 -20.61
C LEU A 329 -44.17 -25.66 -20.18
N LYS A 330 -44.81 -24.92 -21.09
CA LYS A 330 -46.18 -24.43 -20.88
C LYS A 330 -47.18 -25.54 -21.17
N THR A 331 -47.47 -26.43 -20.22
CA THR A 331 -48.84 -27.00 -20.15
C THR A 331 -49.29 -27.59 -18.79
N HIS A 332 -48.47 -28.13 -17.87
CA HIS A 332 -49.06 -28.81 -16.69
C HIS A 332 -48.30 -28.81 -15.32
N THR A 333 -47.33 -27.93 -15.04
CA THR A 333 -46.45 -28.05 -13.84
C THR A 333 -46.29 -26.78 -12.98
N SER A 334 -47.39 -26.11 -12.60
CA SER A 334 -47.30 -24.87 -11.80
C SER A 334 -46.92 -25.07 -10.33
N THR A 335 -47.19 -26.23 -9.71
CA THR A 335 -46.99 -26.44 -8.26
C THR A 335 -45.61 -26.99 -7.88
N LEU A 336 -44.97 -27.76 -8.77
CA LEU A 336 -43.62 -28.30 -8.55
C LEU A 336 -42.53 -27.22 -8.68
N SER A 337 -42.73 -26.24 -9.59
CA SER A 337 -41.76 -25.16 -9.84
C SER A 337 -41.60 -24.17 -8.67
N TYR A 338 -42.65 -23.94 -7.86
CA TYR A 338 -42.56 -23.06 -6.68
C TYR A 338 -41.73 -23.70 -5.55
N SER A 339 -41.89 -25.01 -5.32
CA SER A 339 -41.10 -25.76 -4.33
C SER A 339 -39.59 -25.71 -4.64
N GLU A 340 -39.21 -25.82 -5.90
CA GLU A 340 -37.79 -25.77 -6.31
C GLU A 340 -37.19 -24.36 -6.13
N GLN A 341 -37.95 -23.32 -6.46
CA GLN A 341 -37.55 -21.93 -6.20
C GLN A 341 -37.37 -21.65 -4.71
N ASP A 342 -38.31 -22.12 -3.88
CA ASP A 342 -38.23 -21.96 -2.42
C ASP A 342 -37.02 -22.71 -1.83
N GLN A 343 -36.69 -23.89 -2.35
CA GLN A 343 -35.49 -24.63 -1.92
C GLN A 343 -34.19 -23.89 -2.25
N LEU A 344 -34.07 -23.30 -3.45
CA LEU A 344 -32.91 -22.50 -3.84
C LEU A 344 -32.78 -21.23 -2.99
N ILE A 345 -33.91 -20.55 -2.75
CA ILE A 345 -33.95 -19.37 -1.90
C ILE A 345 -33.54 -19.73 -0.46
N ASN A 346 -34.04 -20.84 0.08
CA ASN A 346 -33.69 -21.30 1.43
C ASN A 346 -32.22 -21.68 1.54
N LYS A 347 -31.65 -22.35 0.53
CA LYS A 347 -30.22 -22.67 0.46
C LYS A 347 -29.38 -21.38 0.45
N PHE A 348 -29.69 -20.44 -0.44
CA PHE A 348 -28.98 -19.17 -0.54
C PHE A 348 -29.09 -18.35 0.76
N MET A 349 -30.26 -18.33 1.42
CA MET A 349 -30.43 -17.66 2.71
C MET A 349 -29.58 -18.30 3.81
N ALA A 350 -29.44 -19.63 3.82
CA ALA A 350 -28.57 -20.32 4.77
C ALA A 350 -27.09 -19.94 4.55
N ASP A 351 -26.63 -19.93 3.29
CA ASP A 351 -25.27 -19.53 2.92
C ASP A 351 -25.01 -18.06 3.27
N LEU A 352 -25.95 -17.16 2.94
CA LEU A 352 -25.89 -15.73 3.30
C LEU A 352 -25.83 -15.55 4.82
N GLY A 353 -26.60 -16.34 5.57
CA GLY A 353 -26.60 -16.33 7.04
C GLY A 353 -25.24 -16.75 7.61
N ALA A 354 -24.61 -17.78 7.04
CA ALA A 354 -23.28 -18.23 7.42
C ALA A 354 -22.22 -17.15 7.14
N ILE A 355 -22.23 -16.56 5.94
CA ILE A 355 -21.33 -15.45 5.55
C ILE A 355 -21.51 -14.26 6.49
N LYS A 356 -22.76 -13.84 6.72
CA LYS A 356 -23.07 -12.73 7.63
C LYS A 356 -22.55 -12.99 9.03
N LYS A 357 -22.78 -14.19 9.59
CA LYS A 357 -22.31 -14.55 10.93
C LYS A 357 -20.79 -14.54 11.02
N SER A 358 -20.10 -15.06 10.00
CA SER A 358 -18.64 -15.03 9.93
C SER A 358 -18.10 -13.61 9.87
N TYR A 359 -18.73 -12.75 9.05
CA TYR A 359 -18.39 -11.33 8.92
C TYR A 359 -18.56 -10.56 10.23
N GLU A 360 -19.71 -10.69 10.90
CA GLU A 360 -19.94 -10.03 12.19
C GLU A 360 -18.96 -10.52 13.28
N ALA A 361 -18.60 -11.80 13.27
CA ALA A 361 -17.67 -12.37 14.25
C ALA A 361 -16.25 -11.83 14.07
N GLU A 362 -15.71 -11.85 12.85
CA GLU A 362 -14.37 -11.36 12.55
C GLU A 362 -14.27 -9.83 12.67
N LEU A 363 -15.29 -9.10 12.23
CA LEU A 363 -15.36 -7.65 12.43
C LEU A 363 -15.42 -7.31 13.92
N GLY A 364 -16.21 -8.04 14.70
CA GLY A 364 -16.27 -7.90 16.16
C GLY A 364 -14.93 -8.17 16.84
N ALA A 365 -14.23 -9.23 16.41
CA ALA A 365 -12.90 -9.55 16.89
C ALA A 365 -11.89 -8.44 16.54
N LEU A 366 -11.91 -7.93 15.31
CA LEU A 366 -11.08 -6.80 14.90
C LEU A 366 -11.35 -5.55 15.75
N LEU A 367 -12.62 -5.17 15.93
CA LEU A 367 -13.01 -4.01 16.73
C LEU A 367 -12.56 -4.15 18.18
N SER A 368 -12.65 -5.35 18.76
CA SER A 368 -12.12 -5.60 20.12
C SER A 368 -10.60 -5.47 20.19
N ARG A 369 -9.87 -5.93 19.17
CA ARG A 369 -8.41 -5.79 19.09
C ARG A 369 -8.01 -4.33 18.93
N LEU A 370 -8.71 -3.58 18.09
CA LEU A 370 -8.52 -2.13 17.88
C LEU A 370 -8.83 -1.31 19.14
N ALA A 371 -9.84 -1.71 19.91
CA ALA A 371 -10.20 -1.04 21.17
C ALA A 371 -9.13 -1.27 22.27
N ASN A 372 -8.53 -2.47 22.30
CA ASN A 372 -7.50 -2.82 23.28
C ASN A 372 -6.13 -2.20 22.93
N SER A 373 -5.87 -1.90 21.66
CA SER A 373 -4.62 -1.30 21.18
C SER A 373 -4.60 0.22 21.32
N GLY A 374 -5.09 0.78 22.43
CA GLY A 374 -5.33 2.22 22.68
C GLY A 374 -4.09 3.14 22.64
N THR A 375 -3.05 2.80 21.89
CA THR A 375 -1.74 3.45 21.85
C THR A 375 -1.46 4.21 20.55
N THR A 376 -2.22 3.99 19.47
CA THR A 376 -2.07 4.76 18.22
C THR A 376 -3.33 5.54 17.91
N ILE A 377 -3.20 6.87 17.90
CA ILE A 377 -4.29 7.85 17.73
C ILE A 377 -5.17 7.55 16.49
N GLY A 378 -4.62 6.95 15.43
CA GLY A 378 -5.37 6.59 14.20
C GLY A 378 -6.22 5.31 14.26
N LEU A 379 -5.80 4.25 14.97
CA LEU A 379 -6.54 2.97 15.01
C LEU A 379 -7.85 3.07 15.81
N GLY A 380 -7.88 3.90 16.86
CA GLY A 380 -9.10 4.20 17.61
C GLY A 380 -10.13 4.96 16.77
N THR A 381 -9.67 5.87 15.90
CA THR A 381 -10.54 6.57 14.94
C THR A 381 -11.10 5.62 13.89
N LEU A 382 -10.32 4.64 13.42
CA LEU A 382 -10.82 3.60 12.51
C LEU A 382 -11.94 2.78 13.14
N ALA A 383 -11.76 2.31 14.39
CA ALA A 383 -12.80 1.56 15.10
C ALA A 383 -14.10 2.37 15.26
N MET A 384 -13.98 3.68 15.54
CA MET A 384 -15.14 4.58 15.61
C MET A 384 -15.79 4.83 14.24
N ARG A 385 -15.04 4.83 13.14
CA ARG A 385 -15.60 5.00 11.78
C ARG A 385 -16.36 3.76 11.35
N ILE A 386 -15.75 2.59 11.52
CA ILE A 386 -16.35 1.29 11.17
C ILE A 386 -17.61 1.02 12.00
N ASP A 387 -17.59 1.34 13.31
CA ASP A 387 -18.71 1.12 14.21
C ASP A 387 -19.29 2.41 14.79
N PHE A 388 -19.51 3.42 13.93
CA PHE A 388 -20.02 4.73 14.35
C PHE A 388 -21.35 4.62 15.11
N ASN A 389 -22.22 3.69 14.69
CA ASN A 389 -23.53 3.45 15.30
C ASN A 389 -23.50 2.40 16.43
N ARG A 390 -22.33 1.85 16.80
CA ARG A 390 -22.19 0.76 17.78
C ARG A 390 -23.00 -0.51 17.46
N TYR A 391 -23.33 -0.73 16.20
CA TYR A 391 -24.12 -1.89 15.77
C TYR A 391 -23.39 -3.20 16.08
N TYR A 392 -22.07 -3.22 15.86
CA TYR A 392 -21.25 -4.43 16.00
C TYR A 392 -20.76 -4.64 17.44
N SER A 393 -20.40 -3.56 18.14
CA SER A 393 -19.98 -3.64 19.55
C SER A 393 -21.08 -4.13 20.49
N VAL A 394 -22.36 -3.79 20.24
CA VAL A 394 -23.52 -4.27 21.02
C VAL A 394 -23.85 -5.74 20.73
N THR A 395 -23.68 -6.19 19.48
CA THR A 395 -23.93 -7.59 19.12
C THR A 395 -22.86 -8.54 19.65
N VAL A 396 -21.61 -8.08 19.80
CA VAL A 396 -20.54 -8.85 20.44
C VAL A 396 -20.75 -8.95 21.95
N THR A 397 -21.16 -7.87 22.62
CA THR A 397 -21.45 -7.91 24.07
C THR A 397 -22.63 -8.82 24.40
N ASN A 398 -23.68 -8.84 23.56
CA ASN A 398 -24.82 -9.76 23.71
C ASN A 398 -24.54 -11.23 23.35
N ARG A 399 -23.34 -11.56 22.84
CA ARG A 399 -22.90 -12.96 22.61
C ARG A 399 -21.96 -13.47 23.71
N ILE A 400 -21.48 -12.60 24.59
CA ILE A 400 -20.58 -12.91 25.71
C ILE A 400 -21.34 -13.03 27.05
N ILE A 401 -22.59 -12.53 27.09
CA ILE A 401 -23.59 -12.76 28.15
C ILE A 401 -24.57 -13.82 27.63
#